data_AF-A0A9Q1CTW6-F1
#
_entry.id   AF-A0A9Q1CTW6-F1
#
_cell.length_a   1.000
_cell.length_b   1.000
_cell.length_c   1.000
_cell.angle_alpha   90.00
_cell.angle_beta   90.00
_cell.angle_gamma   90.00
#
_symmetry.space_group_name_H-M   'P 1'
#
loop_
_entity.id
_entity.type
_entity.pdbx_description
1 polymer ?
#
loop_
_entity_poly.entity_id
_entity_poly.type
_entity_poly.pdbx_seq_one_letter_code
_entity_poly.pdbx_strand_id
1 'polypeptide(L)'
;MTRSMSANCQNGGVEKDQEDRCTCPPFFAGNACQFRVDIPYDPYALGYGGQNLFCGDLVGGSTKCKGYLFCPGGLFGCKCFPGWFGNSCDKPCPKGKWGIECSLTCPKDNMQCNRFDGLETPE
;
A
#
# COMPACT_ATOMS: atom_id res chain seq x y z
N MET A 1 -17.65 25.92 20.08
CA MET A 1 -17.55 24.47 19.81
C MET A 1 -17.08 24.30 18.37
N THR A 2 -15.78 24.37 18.12
CA THR A 2 -15.21 24.06 16.80
C THR A 2 -15.29 22.55 16.64
N ARG A 3 -16.17 22.06 15.77
CA ARG A 3 -16.21 20.64 15.38
C ARG A 3 -14.82 20.31 14.83
N SER A 4 -14.08 19.42 15.49
CA SER A 4 -12.98 18.73 14.83
C SER A 4 -13.56 18.11 13.56
N MET A 5 -13.12 18.59 12.40
CA MET A 5 -13.37 17.88 11.15
C MET A 5 -12.47 16.64 11.20
N SER A 6 -13.08 15.49 11.45
CA SER A 6 -12.44 14.19 11.29
C SER A 6 -12.24 13.99 9.79
N ALA A 7 -11.01 13.77 9.33
CA ALA A 7 -10.75 13.52 7.93
C ALA A 7 -11.33 12.16 7.52
N ASN A 8 -12.34 12.12 6.65
CA ASN A 8 -12.94 10.85 6.19
C ASN A 8 -11.99 10.09 5.25
N CYS A 9 -10.98 9.42 5.82
CA CYS A 9 -9.93 8.73 5.10
C CYS A 9 -10.47 7.53 4.33
N GLN A 10 -10.14 7.47 3.05
CA GLN A 10 -10.52 6.38 2.14
C GLN A 10 -9.36 5.39 2.00
N ASN A 11 -9.65 4.22 1.42
CA ASN A 11 -8.65 3.24 0.99
C ASN A 11 -7.68 2.78 2.07
N GLY A 12 -8.10 2.79 3.35
CA GLY A 12 -7.25 2.40 4.48
C GLY A 12 -6.31 3.50 4.97
N GLY A 13 -6.52 4.75 4.56
CA GLY A 13 -5.85 5.92 5.14
C GLY A 13 -6.14 6.08 6.63
N VAL A 14 -5.15 6.59 7.35
CA VAL A 14 -5.22 6.82 8.79
C VAL A 14 -5.28 8.32 9.04
N GLU A 15 -6.26 8.76 9.82
CA GLU A 15 -6.37 10.16 10.23
C GLU A 15 -5.11 10.58 11.00
N LYS A 16 -4.57 11.76 10.68
CA LYS A 16 -3.59 12.40 11.57
C LYS A 16 -4.31 13.20 12.63
N ASP A 17 -3.91 13.03 13.89
CA ASP A 17 -4.42 13.84 14.98
C ASP A 17 -4.14 15.33 14.70
N GLN A 18 -5.22 16.13 14.63
CA GLN A 18 -5.23 17.60 14.45
C GLN A 18 -4.91 18.17 13.06
N GLU A 19 -4.88 17.35 12.02
CA GLU A 19 -4.73 17.82 10.64
C GLU A 19 -5.87 17.25 9.79
N ASP A 20 -6.51 18.08 8.96
CA ASP A 20 -7.64 17.71 8.08
C ASP A 20 -7.16 16.86 6.87
N ARG A 21 -6.23 15.94 7.14
CA ARG A 21 -5.41 15.22 6.18
C ARG A 21 -5.07 13.82 6.68
N CYS A 22 -5.21 12.85 5.79
CA CYS A 22 -4.90 11.46 6.04
C CYS A 22 -3.42 11.15 5.75
N THR A 23 -2.85 10.24 6.55
CA THR A 23 -1.66 9.49 6.14
C THR A 23 -2.13 8.41 5.18
N CYS A 24 -1.71 8.51 3.92
CA CYS A 24 -2.18 7.60 2.89
C CYS A 24 -1.34 6.33 2.79
N PRO A 25 -2.00 5.19 2.54
CA PRO A 25 -1.29 3.97 2.18
C PRO A 25 -0.65 4.13 0.80
N PRO A 26 0.32 3.28 0.45
CA PRO A 26 0.93 3.29 -0.87
C PRO A 26 -0.11 3.25 -1.99
N PHE A 27 0.18 3.94 -3.11
CA PHE A 27 -0.71 4.13 -4.25
C PHE A 27 -1.91 5.05 -4.04
N PHE A 28 -2.02 5.69 -2.88
CA PHE A 28 -3.07 6.67 -2.65
C PHE A 28 -2.50 8.02 -2.26
N ALA A 29 -3.13 9.07 -2.78
CA ALA A 29 -2.77 10.45 -2.54
C ALA A 29 -4.02 11.32 -2.35
N GLY A 30 -3.78 12.58 -1.99
CA GLY A 30 -4.81 13.56 -1.64
C GLY A 30 -5.12 13.59 -0.15
N ASN A 31 -5.91 14.56 0.27
CA ASN A 31 -6.18 14.81 1.69
C ASN A 31 -6.97 13.69 2.37
N ALA A 32 -7.74 12.92 1.59
CA ALA A 32 -8.54 11.80 2.07
C ALA A 32 -8.08 10.45 1.47
N CYS A 33 -6.90 10.39 0.84
CA CYS A 33 -6.42 9.19 0.14
C CYS A 33 -7.36 8.72 -0.98
N GLN A 34 -8.05 9.67 -1.60
CA GLN A 34 -9.09 9.42 -2.60
C GLN A 34 -8.56 9.23 -4.02
N PHE A 35 -7.30 9.62 -4.27
CA PHE A 35 -6.71 9.53 -5.59
C PHE A 35 -5.78 8.33 -5.66
N ARG A 36 -6.00 7.46 -6.65
CA ARG A 36 -5.04 6.42 -7.00
C ARG A 36 -3.86 7.05 -7.74
N VAL A 37 -2.65 6.72 -7.34
CA VAL A 37 -1.42 7.09 -8.05
C VAL A 37 -0.90 5.87 -8.79
N ASP A 38 -0.76 5.98 -10.10
CA ASP A 38 -0.21 4.94 -10.94
C ASP A 38 1.32 5.04 -11.00
N ILE A 39 2.00 3.93 -10.72
CA ILE A 39 3.42 3.76 -11.08
C ILE A 39 3.44 3.55 -12.60
N PRO A 40 4.20 4.34 -13.40
CA PRO A 40 5.59 4.75 -13.13
C PRO A 40 5.84 6.24 -12.87
N TYR A 41 4.80 7.08 -12.77
CA TYR A 41 4.98 8.54 -12.87
C TYR A 41 5.40 9.24 -11.58
N ASP A 42 5.26 8.62 -10.41
CA ASP A 42 5.68 9.24 -9.15
C ASP A 42 6.40 8.26 -8.22
N PRO A 43 7.75 8.20 -8.25
CA PRO A 43 8.55 7.38 -7.34
C PRO A 43 8.45 7.82 -5.86
N TYR A 44 7.82 8.96 -5.58
CA TYR A 44 7.55 9.46 -4.23
C TYR A 44 6.16 9.09 -3.69
N ALA A 45 5.28 8.50 -4.52
CA ALA A 45 3.96 7.97 -4.11
C ALA A 45 4.04 6.84 -3.06
N LEU A 46 5.26 6.47 -2.65
CA LEU A 46 5.55 5.43 -1.68
C LEU A 46 6.01 5.97 -0.30
N GLY A 47 6.43 7.23 -0.17
CA GLY A 47 6.90 7.92 1.06
C GLY A 47 7.90 7.15 1.97
N TYR A 48 9.13 7.55 2.31
CA TYR A 48 9.92 8.77 2.24
C TYR A 48 11.27 8.42 1.60
N GLY A 49 11.69 9.14 0.55
CA GLY A 49 13.09 9.10 0.06
C GLY A 49 13.35 8.56 -1.34
N GLY A 50 12.32 8.09 -2.06
CA GLY A 50 12.37 8.00 -3.53
C GLY A 50 13.41 7.05 -4.14
N GLN A 51 13.61 5.87 -3.57
CA GLN A 51 14.32 4.79 -4.28
C GLN A 51 13.36 3.62 -4.54
N ASN A 52 13.18 3.29 -5.82
CA ASN A 52 12.53 2.05 -6.23
C ASN A 52 13.41 0.90 -5.77
N LEU A 53 13.02 0.23 -4.69
CA LEU A 53 13.78 -0.91 -4.17
C LEU A 53 13.18 -2.21 -4.71
N PHE A 54 13.97 -2.95 -5.46
CA PHE A 54 13.62 -4.29 -5.91
C PHE A 54 14.22 -5.30 -4.95
N CYS A 55 13.61 -6.48 -4.82
CA CYS A 55 14.23 -7.51 -3.96
C CYS A 55 15.65 -7.86 -4.40
N GLY A 56 15.97 -7.76 -5.70
CA GLY A 56 17.32 -8.02 -6.21
C GLY A 56 18.38 -7.06 -5.67
N ASP A 57 17.98 -5.87 -5.21
CA ASP A 57 18.89 -4.85 -4.68
C ASP A 57 19.23 -5.09 -3.19
N LEU A 58 18.50 -5.99 -2.52
CA LEU A 58 18.76 -6.35 -1.12
C LEU A 58 19.90 -7.36 -0.98
N VAL A 59 20.70 -7.21 0.07
CA VAL A 59 21.69 -8.22 0.48
C VAL A 59 20.96 -9.50 0.88
N GLY A 60 21.14 -10.57 0.10
CA GLY A 60 20.43 -11.85 0.28
C GLY A 60 19.04 -11.90 -0.37
N GLY A 61 18.67 -10.87 -1.15
CA GLY A 61 17.43 -10.82 -1.89
C GLY A 61 17.44 -11.65 -3.17
N SER A 62 16.24 -11.89 -3.74
CA SER A 62 16.06 -12.75 -4.91
C SER A 62 15.89 -11.92 -6.19
N THR A 63 16.69 -12.23 -7.21
CA THR A 63 16.56 -11.66 -8.56
C THR A 63 15.33 -12.15 -9.32
N LYS A 64 14.60 -13.15 -8.79
CA LYS A 64 13.34 -13.67 -9.36
C LYS A 64 12.08 -13.02 -8.78
N CYS A 65 12.26 -12.01 -7.94
CA CYS A 65 11.18 -11.28 -7.29
C CYS A 65 10.28 -10.58 -8.32
N LYS A 66 8.96 -10.65 -8.11
CA LYS A 66 7.95 -10.05 -9.01
C LYS A 66 7.27 -8.82 -8.41
N GLY A 67 7.50 -8.53 -7.13
CA GLY A 67 6.94 -7.41 -6.39
C GLY A 67 8.00 -6.40 -5.97
N TYR A 68 7.59 -5.17 -5.66
CA TYR A 68 8.49 -4.16 -5.10
C TYR A 68 8.64 -4.34 -3.59
N LEU A 69 9.64 -3.69 -3.01
CA LEU A 69 9.81 -3.61 -1.57
C LEU A 69 9.61 -2.20 -1.04
N PHE A 70 8.88 -2.12 0.07
CA PHE A 70 8.68 -0.92 0.86
C PHE A 70 9.37 -1.10 2.21
N CYS A 71 10.32 -0.23 2.56
CA CYS A 71 11.11 -0.35 3.79
C CYS A 71 10.83 0.81 4.73
N PRO A 72 9.83 0.70 5.63
CA PRO A 72 9.54 1.75 6.59
C PRO A 72 10.69 1.88 7.59
N GLY A 73 11.47 2.96 7.46
CA GLY A 73 12.41 3.44 8.48
C GLY A 73 13.55 2.47 8.85
N GLY A 74 13.91 1.51 8.00
CA GLY A 74 15.05 0.60 8.17
C GLY A 74 14.98 -0.42 9.32
N LEU A 75 14.29 -0.09 10.42
CA LEU A 75 14.18 -0.90 11.63
C LEU A 75 13.12 -2.01 11.52
N PHE A 76 12.09 -1.81 10.68
CA PHE A 76 10.99 -2.75 10.52
C PHE A 76 11.21 -3.74 9.37
N GLY A 77 12.39 -3.69 8.73
CA GLY A 77 12.69 -4.45 7.53
C GLY A 77 11.89 -3.98 6.31
N CYS A 78 12.13 -4.63 5.18
CA CYS A 78 11.40 -4.37 3.95
C CYS A 78 10.20 -5.31 3.84
N LYS A 79 9.09 -4.77 3.34
CA LYS A 79 7.80 -5.43 3.20
C LYS A 79 7.42 -5.52 1.73
N CYS A 80 6.72 -6.58 1.37
CA CYS A 80 6.22 -6.72 0.00
C CYS A 80 5.18 -5.66 -0.31
N PHE A 81 5.29 -5.14 -1.51
CA PHE A 81 4.35 -4.18 -2.06
C PHE A 81 2.91 -4.70 -2.04
N PRO A 82 1.90 -3.81 -1.95
CA PRO A 82 0.52 -4.22 -2.07
C PRO A 82 0.27 -5.14 -3.25
N GLY A 83 -0.56 -6.15 -3.03
CA GLY A 83 -0.80 -7.20 -4.00
C GLY A 83 0.20 -8.35 -3.95
N TRP A 84 1.37 -8.23 -3.33
CA TRP A 84 2.38 -9.28 -3.28
C TRP A 84 2.71 -9.72 -1.85
N PHE A 85 3.13 -10.97 -1.68
CA PHE A 85 3.60 -11.51 -0.40
C PHE A 85 4.67 -12.59 -0.56
N GLY A 86 5.19 -13.09 0.56
CA GLY A 86 6.24 -14.09 0.64
C GLY A 86 7.63 -13.48 0.73
N ASN A 87 8.63 -14.29 1.11
CA ASN A 87 9.99 -13.81 1.39
C ASN A 87 10.67 -13.11 0.21
N SER A 88 10.20 -13.32 -1.02
CA SER A 88 10.73 -12.71 -2.24
C SER A 88 9.67 -11.93 -3.03
N CYS A 89 8.53 -11.61 -2.43
CA CYS A 89 7.42 -10.88 -3.06
C CYS A 89 7.03 -11.44 -4.43
N ASP A 90 7.17 -12.75 -4.60
CA ASP A 90 6.97 -13.49 -5.84
C ASP A 90 5.57 -14.10 -5.93
N LYS A 91 4.83 -14.07 -4.82
CA LYS A 91 3.49 -14.64 -4.71
C LYS A 91 2.43 -13.54 -4.75
N PRO A 92 1.39 -13.68 -5.59
CA PRO A 92 0.28 -12.74 -5.61
C PRO A 92 -0.65 -12.94 -4.42
N CYS A 93 -1.30 -11.88 -3.93
CA CYS A 93 -2.24 -12.02 -2.82
C CYS A 93 -3.28 -13.10 -3.09
N PRO A 94 -3.59 -13.92 -2.08
CA PRO A 94 -4.71 -14.86 -2.18
C PRO A 94 -6.02 -14.08 -2.37
N LYS A 95 -7.03 -14.76 -2.93
CA LYS A 95 -8.36 -14.18 -3.11
C LYS A 95 -8.89 -13.66 -1.78
N GLY A 96 -9.53 -12.49 -1.81
CA GLY A 96 -10.09 -11.84 -0.62
C GLY A 96 -9.06 -11.05 0.22
N LYS A 97 -7.80 -10.96 -0.22
CA LYS A 97 -6.75 -10.21 0.47
C LYS A 97 -6.12 -9.14 -0.42
N TRP A 98 -5.68 -8.05 0.20
CA TRP A 98 -5.02 -6.92 -0.45
C TRP A 98 -4.09 -6.19 0.51
N GLY A 99 -3.45 -5.11 0.05
CA GLY A 99 -2.56 -4.29 0.86
C GLY A 99 -1.17 -4.90 1.06
N ILE A 100 -0.33 -4.22 1.84
CA ILE A 100 1.06 -4.60 2.12
C ILE A 100 1.11 -6.01 2.72
N GLU A 101 1.96 -6.87 2.15
CA GLU A 101 2.05 -8.30 2.50
C GLU A 101 0.71 -9.05 2.50
N CYS A 102 -0.30 -8.52 1.79
CA CYS A 102 -1.67 -9.05 1.77
C CYS A 102 -2.32 -9.10 3.17
N SER A 103 -1.96 -8.17 4.04
CA SER A 103 -2.42 -8.12 5.44
C SER A 103 -3.87 -7.68 5.60
N LEU A 104 -4.44 -7.01 4.59
CA LEU A 104 -5.81 -6.51 4.63
C LEU A 104 -6.80 -7.50 3.99
N THR A 105 -8.00 -7.58 4.52
CA THR A 105 -9.11 -8.35 3.95
C THR A 105 -9.97 -7.43 3.09
N CYS A 106 -10.51 -7.95 1.97
CA CYS A 106 -11.46 -7.20 1.16
C CYS A 106 -12.67 -6.76 2.03
N PRO A 107 -13.31 -5.61 1.73
CA PRO A 107 -14.37 -5.04 2.58
C PRO A 107 -15.61 -5.92 2.79
N LYS A 108 -15.83 -6.91 1.91
CA LYS A 108 -16.95 -7.85 1.98
C LYS A 108 -16.43 -9.28 1.98
N ASP A 109 -16.92 -10.08 2.91
CA ASP A 109 -16.65 -11.52 2.95
C ASP A 109 -17.10 -12.17 1.63
N ASN A 110 -16.19 -12.94 1.00
CA ASN A 110 -16.37 -13.63 -0.29
C ASN A 110 -16.31 -12.79 -1.58
N MET A 111 -16.00 -11.49 -1.54
CA MET A 111 -15.78 -10.72 -2.77
C MET A 111 -14.33 -10.77 -3.27
N GLN A 112 -14.18 -10.79 -4.58
CA GLN A 112 -12.90 -10.50 -5.22
C GLN A 112 -12.75 -8.98 -5.29
N CYS A 113 -11.81 -8.45 -4.50
CA CYS A 113 -11.32 -7.09 -4.69
C CYS A 113 -9.97 -7.13 -5.41
N ASN A 114 -9.61 -6.02 -6.05
CA ASN A 114 -8.31 -5.86 -6.66
C ASN A 114 -7.22 -5.97 -5.58
N ARG A 115 -6.29 -6.91 -5.78
CA ARG A 115 -5.22 -7.22 -4.83
C ARG A 115 -4.29 -6.04 -4.52
N PHE A 116 -4.22 -5.03 -5.38
CA PHE A 116 -3.33 -3.88 -5.21
C PHE A 116 -3.95 -2.77 -4.36
N ASP A 117 -5.23 -2.46 -4.59
CA ASP A 117 -5.88 -1.27 -4.03
C ASP A 117 -7.15 -1.59 -3.20
N GLY A 118 -7.57 -2.85 -3.15
CA GLY A 118 -8.71 -3.28 -2.35
C GLY A 118 -10.07 -2.90 -2.92
N LEU A 119 -10.11 -2.27 -4.11
CA LEU A 119 -11.34 -1.83 -4.74
C LEU A 119 -12.09 -3.01 -5.38
N GLU A 120 -13.41 -2.93 -5.39
CA GLU A 120 -14.25 -3.92 -6.10
C GLU A 120 -13.91 -3.89 -7.59
N THR A 121 -13.60 -5.06 -8.18
CA THR A 121 -13.41 -5.16 -9.63
C THR A 121 -14.79 -5.16 -10.30
N PRO A 122 -15.06 -4.28 -11.28
CA PRO A 122 -16.27 -4.40 -12.10
C PRO A 122 -16.28 -5.75 -12.81
N GLU A 123 -17.43 -6.44 -12.81
CA GLU A 123 -17.66 -7.67 -13.60
C GLU A 123 -17.63 -7.42 -15.12
#